data_AF-A0A344TW43-F1
#
_entry.id   AF-A0A344TW43-F1
#
_cell.length_a   1.000
_cell.length_b   1.000
_cell.length_c   1.000
_cell.angle_alpha   90.00
_cell.angle_beta   90.00
_cell.angle_gamma   90.00
#
_symmetry.space_group_name_H-M   'P 1'
#
loop_
_entity.id
_entity.type
_entity.pdbx_description
1 polymer ?
#
loop_
_entity_poly.entity_id
_entity_poly.type
_entity_poly.pdbx_seq_one_letter_code
_entity_poly.pdbx_strand_id
1 'polypeptide(L)'
;MEAPVSTHTEHPITLAEPGGIDRAAHHRLDEAWLAAAWSHPTTRVFVVSGGQVLIDDTPDGGTGIVMTPAFEAPLTETHRYFLGTDEDGVRYFALQKDSLPGRMDQSARPAGLREAGMLLSPRDAGLMVHAVALENWQRMHRFCSRCGERTVVAAAGHIRRCPGCGAEHYPRTDPAVIMLVTDGQDRALLGRQVHWPEGRFSTLAGFVEPGESIEQSVVREVWEEAGVRVGEVEYVASQPWPFPYSLMLGFTARAVSSEIAVDGEEIEEARWFSREDLRQAIESGEVLPPSGISIAARLVERWYGKPLPRPLARTA
;
A
#
# COMPACT_ATOMS: atom_id res chain seq x y z
N MET A 1 23.75 -16.27 5.81
CA MET A 1 23.60 -15.46 7.02
C MET A 1 22.96 -14.16 6.59
N GLU A 2 21.63 -14.14 6.52
CA GLU A 2 20.91 -12.89 6.28
C GLU A 2 20.90 -12.11 7.59
N ALA A 3 21.41 -10.89 7.56
CA ALA A 3 21.33 -9.99 8.69
C ALA A 3 19.85 -9.59 8.88
N PRO A 4 19.30 -9.62 10.11
CA PRO A 4 17.96 -9.13 10.34
C PRO A 4 17.95 -7.63 10.06
N VAL A 5 17.12 -7.20 9.12
CA VAL A 5 16.81 -5.78 8.91
C VAL A 5 16.07 -5.31 10.16
N SER A 6 16.81 -4.67 11.07
CA SER A 6 16.25 -4.05 12.27
C SER A 6 15.56 -2.75 11.90
N THR A 7 14.25 -2.80 11.65
CA THR A 7 13.37 -1.62 11.67
C THR A 7 12.27 -1.88 12.69
N HIS A 8 12.61 -1.87 13.98
CA HIS A 8 11.60 -1.83 15.03
C HIS A 8 11.12 -0.38 15.19
N THR A 9 10.17 0.02 14.35
CA THR A 9 9.18 0.99 14.81
C THR A 9 8.36 0.28 15.89
N GLU A 10 8.15 0.90 17.06
CA GLU A 10 7.35 0.32 18.17
C GLU A 10 5.91 -0.05 17.73
N HIS A 11 5.48 0.47 16.57
CA HIS A 11 4.30 0.03 15.84
C HIS A 11 4.64 -0.29 14.39
N PRO A 12 4.31 -1.49 13.88
CA PRO A 12 4.57 -1.85 12.50
C PRO A 12 3.75 -0.98 11.53
N ILE A 13 4.31 -0.73 10.34
CA ILE A 13 3.57 -0.10 9.24
C ILE A 13 2.68 -1.17 8.59
N THR A 14 1.36 -0.98 8.68
CA THR A 14 0.39 -1.89 8.08
C THR A 14 0.69 -2.10 6.60
N LEU A 15 0.44 -3.31 6.06
CA LEU A 15 0.77 -3.72 4.69
C LEU A 15 2.27 -3.84 4.35
N ALA A 16 3.17 -3.40 5.23
CA ALA A 16 4.62 -3.53 5.05
C ALA A 16 5.27 -4.58 5.97
N GLU A 17 4.47 -5.22 6.83
CA GLU A 17 4.94 -6.24 7.76
C GLU A 17 5.45 -7.49 7.03
N PRO A 18 6.54 -8.11 7.50
CA PRO A 18 7.00 -9.38 6.96
C PRO A 18 5.94 -10.46 7.13
N GLY A 19 5.39 -10.94 6.01
CA GLY A 19 4.37 -11.99 6.00
C GLY A 19 4.91 -13.42 6.02
N GLY A 20 6.23 -13.61 6.19
CA GLY A 20 6.87 -14.94 6.13
C GLY A 20 6.84 -15.62 4.75
N ILE A 21 6.61 -14.85 3.67
CA ILE A 21 6.57 -15.35 2.30
C ILE A 21 7.89 -15.05 1.59
N ASP A 22 8.65 -16.08 1.25
CA ASP A 22 9.72 -15.96 0.26
C ASP A 22 9.10 -15.81 -1.13
N ARG A 23 9.39 -14.69 -1.79
CA ARG A 23 8.91 -14.41 -3.16
C ARG A 23 9.44 -15.41 -4.19
N ALA A 24 10.50 -16.16 -3.87
CA ALA A 24 11.07 -17.26 -4.65
C ALA A 24 11.22 -16.91 -6.14
N ALA A 25 11.75 -15.72 -6.42
CA ALA A 25 11.71 -15.12 -7.76
C ALA A 25 12.46 -15.94 -8.83
N HIS A 26 13.44 -16.75 -8.42
CA HIS A 26 14.24 -17.61 -9.29
C HIS A 26 13.41 -18.72 -9.97
N HIS A 27 12.23 -19.07 -9.43
CA HIS A 27 11.33 -20.05 -10.04
C HIS A 27 10.37 -19.47 -11.08
N ARG A 28 10.26 -18.14 -11.19
CA ARG A 28 9.21 -17.50 -12.01
C ARG A 28 9.31 -17.80 -13.51
N LEU A 29 10.49 -18.19 -13.99
CA LEU A 29 10.73 -18.57 -15.39
C LEU A 29 10.80 -20.11 -15.59
N ASP A 30 10.73 -20.88 -14.52
CA ASP A 30 10.80 -22.34 -14.56
C ASP A 30 9.38 -22.93 -14.68
N GLU A 31 8.93 -23.11 -15.91
CA GLU A 31 7.59 -23.64 -16.21
C GLU A 31 7.37 -25.05 -15.64
N ALA A 32 8.41 -25.89 -15.58
CA ALA A 32 8.30 -27.24 -15.03
C ALA A 32 8.10 -27.19 -13.52
N TRP A 33 8.85 -26.34 -12.83
CA TRP A 33 8.67 -26.11 -11.39
C TRP A 33 7.31 -25.48 -11.10
N LEU A 34 6.88 -24.47 -11.88
CA LEU A 34 5.59 -23.82 -11.69
C LEU A 34 4.43 -24.79 -11.90
N ALA A 35 4.52 -25.69 -12.87
CA ALA A 35 3.53 -26.75 -13.07
C ALA A 35 3.49 -27.70 -11.86
N ALA A 36 4.64 -28.14 -11.36
CA ALA A 36 4.73 -28.99 -10.18
C ALA A 36 4.20 -28.29 -8.91
N ALA A 37 4.55 -27.01 -8.71
CA ALA A 37 4.06 -26.18 -7.62
C ALA A 37 2.54 -26.00 -7.70
N TRP A 38 2.00 -25.73 -8.89
CA TRP A 38 0.55 -25.60 -9.09
C TRP A 38 -0.19 -26.89 -8.72
N SER A 39 0.35 -28.06 -9.08
CA SER A 39 -0.28 -29.36 -8.80
C SER A 39 -0.03 -29.87 -7.37
N HIS A 40 0.75 -29.17 -6.55
CA HIS A 40 1.08 -29.63 -5.20
C HIS A 40 -0.16 -29.55 -4.27
N PRO A 41 -0.45 -30.58 -3.44
CA PRO A 41 -1.69 -30.63 -2.64
C PRO A 41 -1.77 -29.54 -1.55
N THR A 42 -0.63 -29.01 -1.11
CA THR A 42 -0.59 -27.91 -0.13
C THR A 42 -0.75 -26.54 -0.78
N THR A 43 -0.68 -26.42 -2.10
CA THR A 43 -0.82 -25.13 -2.78
C THR A 43 -2.15 -24.46 -2.46
N ARG A 44 -2.10 -23.15 -2.26
CA ARG A 44 -3.26 -22.32 -1.94
C ARG A 44 -3.42 -21.23 -2.99
N VAL A 45 -4.66 -21.05 -3.43
CA VAL A 45 -5.02 -20.17 -4.52
C VAL A 45 -6.18 -19.28 -4.09
N PHE A 46 -6.12 -18.00 -4.41
CA PHE A 46 -7.26 -17.09 -4.29
C PHE A 46 -7.46 -16.28 -5.56
N VAL A 47 -8.66 -15.73 -5.72
CA VAL A 47 -8.99 -14.87 -6.87
C VAL A 47 -8.85 -13.41 -6.45
N VAL A 48 -8.20 -12.62 -7.30
CA VAL A 48 -8.15 -11.16 -7.21
C VAL A 48 -8.92 -10.56 -8.39
N SER A 49 -9.79 -9.60 -8.10
CA SER A 49 -10.58 -8.89 -9.11
C SER A 49 -10.88 -7.48 -8.67
N GLY A 50 -10.43 -6.49 -9.45
CA GLY A 50 -10.72 -5.07 -9.20
C GLY A 50 -10.14 -4.57 -7.87
N GLY A 51 -8.98 -5.09 -7.46
CA GLY A 51 -8.34 -4.76 -6.19
C GLY A 51 -9.00 -5.39 -4.96
N GLN A 52 -9.92 -6.34 -5.16
CA GLN A 52 -10.62 -7.05 -4.09
C GLN A 52 -10.29 -8.55 -4.10
N VAL A 53 -10.41 -9.17 -2.93
CA VAL A 53 -10.39 -10.62 -2.72
C VAL A 53 -11.62 -11.00 -1.90
N LEU A 54 -11.92 -12.30 -1.80
CA LEU A 54 -12.87 -12.79 -0.81
C LEU A 54 -12.16 -12.97 0.53
N ILE A 55 -12.75 -12.42 1.59
CA ILE A 55 -12.32 -12.65 2.97
C ILE A 55 -13.46 -13.27 3.77
N ASP A 56 -13.12 -14.04 4.80
CA ASP A 56 -14.07 -14.63 5.74
C ASP A 56 -13.53 -14.63 7.17
N ASP A 57 -14.43 -14.79 8.13
CA ASP A 57 -14.08 -15.00 9.53
C ASP A 57 -13.47 -16.40 9.69
N THR A 58 -12.35 -16.43 10.39
CA THR A 58 -11.59 -17.66 10.65
C THR A 58 -12.08 -18.33 11.94
N PRO A 59 -11.96 -19.67 12.09
CA PRO A 59 -12.43 -20.38 13.28
C PRO A 59 -11.80 -19.89 14.61
N ASP A 60 -10.62 -19.30 14.56
CA ASP A 60 -9.90 -18.69 15.68
C ASP A 60 -10.32 -17.23 15.97
N GLY A 61 -11.33 -16.72 15.27
CA GLY A 61 -11.93 -15.40 15.52
C GLY A 61 -11.21 -14.23 14.82
N GLY A 62 -10.24 -14.50 13.96
CA GLY A 62 -9.62 -13.52 13.06
C GLY A 62 -10.33 -13.43 11.71
N THR A 63 -9.74 -12.71 10.76
CA THR A 63 -10.20 -12.65 9.36
C THR A 63 -9.09 -13.14 8.43
N GLY A 64 -9.44 -13.94 7.43
CA GLY A 64 -8.49 -14.52 6.47
C GLY A 64 -8.97 -14.42 5.03
N ILE A 65 -8.04 -14.58 4.09
CA ILE A 65 -8.39 -14.68 2.66
C ILE A 65 -9.01 -16.05 2.41
N VAL A 66 -10.11 -16.08 1.66
CA VAL A 66 -10.70 -17.33 1.19
C VAL A 66 -9.80 -17.92 0.10
N MET A 67 -9.13 -19.02 0.44
CA MET A 67 -8.24 -19.75 -0.45
C MET A 67 -8.76 -21.16 -0.73
N THR A 68 -8.52 -21.65 -1.95
CA THR A 68 -8.83 -23.02 -2.35
C THR A 68 -7.56 -23.79 -2.73
N PRO A 69 -7.57 -25.12 -2.70
CA PRO A 69 -6.57 -25.92 -3.39
C PRO A 69 -6.57 -25.61 -4.89
N ALA A 70 -5.41 -25.74 -5.55
CA ALA A 70 -5.27 -25.40 -6.96
C ALA A 70 -6.17 -26.22 -7.90
N PHE A 71 -6.54 -27.45 -7.53
CA PHE A 71 -7.44 -28.31 -8.32
C PHE A 71 -8.93 -27.92 -8.19
N GLU A 72 -9.29 -27.10 -7.19
CA GLU A 72 -10.61 -26.48 -7.03
C GLU A 72 -10.64 -25.03 -7.53
N ALA A 73 -9.49 -24.47 -7.88
CA ALA A 73 -9.40 -23.10 -8.35
C ALA A 73 -10.11 -22.93 -9.71
N PRO A 74 -10.79 -21.79 -9.96
CA PRO A 74 -11.43 -21.53 -11.23
C PRO A 74 -10.46 -21.64 -12.41
N LEU A 75 -10.87 -22.34 -13.47
CA LEU A 75 -10.06 -22.54 -14.68
C LEU A 75 -9.55 -21.20 -15.23
N THR A 76 -8.24 -21.05 -15.35
CA THR A 76 -7.60 -19.88 -15.97
C THR A 76 -6.26 -20.28 -16.58
N GLU A 77 -6.02 -19.89 -17.82
CA GLU A 77 -4.81 -20.25 -18.56
C GLU A 77 -3.76 -19.13 -18.61
N THR A 78 -4.15 -17.87 -18.37
CA THR A 78 -3.32 -16.71 -18.74
C THR A 78 -2.93 -15.77 -17.60
N HIS A 79 -3.58 -15.85 -16.43
CA HIS A 79 -3.35 -14.88 -15.35
C HIS A 79 -3.16 -15.54 -13.99
N ARG A 80 -2.15 -16.42 -13.89
CA ARG A 80 -1.72 -17.02 -12.61
C ARG A 80 -0.49 -16.26 -12.12
N TYR A 81 -0.58 -15.72 -10.91
CA TYR A 81 0.51 -14.99 -10.27
C TYR A 81 1.10 -15.86 -9.17
N PHE A 82 2.36 -16.28 -9.32
CA PHE A 82 3.05 -16.98 -8.24
C PHE A 82 3.54 -15.96 -7.21
N LEU A 83 2.97 -15.99 -6.00
CA LEU A 83 3.22 -14.96 -4.98
C LEU A 83 4.39 -15.29 -4.06
N GLY A 84 4.71 -16.58 -3.93
CA GLY A 84 5.82 -17.06 -3.12
C GLY A 84 5.53 -18.37 -2.38
N THR A 85 6.42 -18.72 -1.47
CA THR A 85 6.35 -19.91 -0.61
C THR A 85 6.55 -19.49 0.85
N ASP A 86 5.81 -20.08 1.78
CA ASP A 86 6.06 -19.89 3.22
C ASP A 86 7.09 -20.90 3.78
N GLU A 87 7.38 -20.78 5.07
CA GLU A 87 8.34 -21.65 5.78
C GLU A 87 7.91 -23.13 5.82
N ASP A 88 6.61 -23.42 5.76
CA ASP A 88 6.05 -24.77 5.69
C ASP A 88 6.07 -25.36 4.27
N GLY A 89 6.54 -24.58 3.28
CA GLY A 89 6.58 -24.98 1.89
C GLY A 89 5.22 -24.88 1.18
N VAL A 90 4.23 -24.17 1.73
CA VAL A 90 2.98 -23.86 1.04
C VAL A 90 3.27 -22.86 -0.06
N ARG A 91 2.84 -23.17 -1.29
CA ARG A 91 2.96 -22.27 -2.44
C ARG A 91 1.67 -21.48 -2.61
N TYR A 92 1.81 -20.17 -2.83
CA TYR A 92 0.67 -19.28 -2.98
C TYR A 92 0.56 -18.75 -4.40
N PHE A 93 -0.65 -18.82 -4.95
CA PHE A 93 -0.97 -18.21 -6.23
C PHE A 93 -2.19 -17.30 -6.11
N ALA A 94 -2.18 -16.20 -6.87
CA ALA A 94 -3.40 -15.44 -7.15
C ALA A 94 -3.83 -15.65 -8.60
N LEU A 95 -5.15 -15.68 -8.81
CA LEU A 95 -5.76 -15.69 -10.13
C LEU A 95 -6.42 -14.35 -10.39
N GLN A 96 -6.00 -13.64 -11.43
CA GLN A 96 -6.75 -12.49 -11.89
C GLN A 96 -7.96 -12.94 -12.71
N LYS A 97 -9.14 -12.43 -12.35
CA LYS A 97 -10.42 -12.67 -13.04
C LYS A 97 -11.18 -11.36 -13.23
N ASP A 98 -12.20 -11.36 -14.07
CA ASP A 98 -13.07 -10.20 -14.28
C ASP A 98 -14.08 -10.00 -13.15
N SER A 99 -14.39 -11.06 -12.41
CA SER A 99 -15.19 -11.02 -11.19
C SER A 99 -14.65 -12.00 -10.16
N LEU A 100 -14.94 -11.75 -8.89
CA LEU A 100 -14.74 -12.74 -7.83
C LEU A 100 -15.69 -13.94 -8.05
N PRO A 101 -15.33 -15.15 -7.57
CA PRO A 101 -16.21 -16.31 -7.61
C PRO A 101 -17.55 -16.03 -6.94
N GLY A 102 -18.62 -16.63 -7.45
CA GLY A 102 -19.93 -16.59 -6.81
C GLY A 102 -19.86 -17.22 -5.41
N ARG A 103 -20.64 -16.66 -4.47
CA ARG A 103 -20.65 -17.02 -3.03
C ARG A 103 -20.77 -18.55 -2.85
N MET A 104 -19.73 -19.18 -2.29
CA MET A 104 -19.76 -20.62 -1.93
C MET A 104 -20.29 -20.85 -0.51
N ASP A 105 -20.15 -19.85 0.37
CA ASP A 105 -20.71 -19.78 1.72
C ASP A 105 -21.45 -18.43 1.91
N GLN A 106 -22.22 -18.29 3.00
CA GLN A 106 -22.97 -17.05 3.27
C GLN A 106 -22.10 -15.98 3.98
N SER A 107 -20.96 -16.36 4.54
CA SER A 107 -20.10 -15.54 5.40
C SER A 107 -19.01 -14.80 4.61
N ALA A 108 -18.44 -15.40 3.56
CA ALA A 108 -17.42 -14.77 2.74
C ALA A 108 -17.95 -13.54 2.00
N ARG A 109 -17.11 -12.52 1.96
CA ARG A 109 -17.44 -11.21 1.40
C ARG A 109 -16.27 -10.61 0.62
N PRO A 110 -16.54 -9.89 -0.48
CA PRO A 110 -15.52 -9.09 -1.16
C PRO A 110 -14.98 -8.00 -0.22
N ALA A 111 -13.67 -7.83 -0.18
CA ALA A 111 -13.03 -6.71 0.51
C ALA A 111 -11.78 -6.24 -0.25
N GLY A 112 -11.56 -4.93 -0.23
CA GLY A 112 -10.33 -4.30 -0.71
C GLY A 112 -9.33 -4.06 0.42
N LEU A 113 -8.10 -3.65 0.07
CA LEU A 113 -7.02 -3.44 1.05
C LEU A 113 -7.37 -2.41 2.14
N ARG A 114 -8.18 -1.38 1.83
CA ARG A 114 -8.60 -0.38 2.83
C ARG A 114 -9.48 -0.96 3.94
N GLU A 115 -10.24 -2.01 3.63
CA GLU A 115 -11.17 -2.66 4.53
C GLU A 115 -10.53 -3.87 5.22
N ALA A 116 -9.84 -4.71 4.45
CA ALA A 116 -9.24 -5.94 4.95
C ALA A 116 -7.85 -5.75 5.57
N GLY A 117 -7.10 -4.72 5.19
CA GLY A 117 -5.67 -4.62 5.47
C GLY A 117 -5.29 -4.60 6.96
N MET A 118 -6.17 -4.11 7.85
CA MET A 118 -5.95 -4.17 9.31
C MET A 118 -6.55 -5.42 9.97
N LEU A 119 -7.40 -6.16 9.26
CA LEU A 119 -8.10 -7.35 9.77
C LEU A 119 -7.32 -8.64 9.47
N LEU A 120 -6.58 -8.64 8.36
CA LEU A 120 -5.80 -9.78 7.91
C LEU A 120 -4.52 -9.95 8.73
N SER A 121 -4.09 -11.21 8.86
CA SER A 121 -2.75 -11.52 9.34
C SER A 121 -1.66 -10.91 8.43
N PRO A 122 -0.43 -10.68 8.93
CA PRO A 122 0.68 -10.16 8.11
C PRO A 122 0.93 -10.95 6.83
N ARG A 123 0.80 -12.28 6.89
CA ARG A 123 0.91 -13.18 5.73
C ARG A 123 -0.15 -12.86 4.67
N ASP A 124 -1.41 -12.89 5.08
CA ASP A 124 -2.54 -12.70 4.16
C ASP A 124 -2.55 -11.27 3.61
N ALA A 125 -2.27 -10.26 4.44
CA ALA A 125 -2.11 -8.88 4.01
C ALA A 125 -0.99 -8.75 2.96
N GLY A 126 0.18 -9.35 3.20
CA GLY A 126 1.30 -9.36 2.25
C GLY A 126 0.95 -10.03 0.92
N LEU A 127 0.25 -11.16 0.96
CA LEU A 127 -0.23 -11.86 -0.24
C LEU A 127 -1.24 -11.00 -1.03
N MET A 128 -2.20 -10.38 -0.33
CA MET A 128 -3.21 -9.52 -0.95
C MET A 128 -2.57 -8.29 -1.59
N VAL A 129 -1.67 -7.59 -0.89
CA VAL A 129 -0.94 -6.43 -1.41
C VAL A 129 -0.20 -6.79 -2.68
N HIS A 130 0.53 -7.92 -2.68
CA HIS A 130 1.30 -8.36 -3.83
C HIS A 130 0.39 -8.71 -5.02
N ALA A 131 -0.70 -9.44 -4.78
CA ALA A 131 -1.66 -9.81 -5.82
C ALA A 131 -2.36 -8.59 -6.42
N VAL A 132 -2.81 -7.64 -5.60
CA VAL A 132 -3.47 -6.40 -6.05
C VAL A 132 -2.50 -5.52 -6.85
N ALA A 133 -1.24 -5.38 -6.40
CA ALA A 133 -0.23 -4.63 -7.14
C ALA A 133 0.02 -5.22 -8.54
N LEU A 134 0.17 -6.55 -8.63
CA LEU A 134 0.30 -7.24 -9.91
C LEU A 134 -0.95 -7.09 -10.77
N GLU A 135 -2.15 -7.23 -10.19
CA GLU A 135 -3.42 -7.09 -10.90
C GLU A 135 -3.56 -5.69 -11.53
N ASN A 136 -3.33 -4.64 -10.74
CA ASN A 136 -3.42 -3.25 -11.19
C ASN A 136 -2.48 -2.98 -12.35
N TRP A 137 -1.21 -3.39 -12.22
CA TRP A 137 -0.23 -3.22 -13.28
C TRP A 137 -0.62 -4.01 -14.53
N GLN A 138 -0.98 -5.29 -14.37
CA GLN A 138 -1.33 -6.18 -15.47
C GLN A 138 -2.54 -5.66 -16.26
N ARG A 139 -3.59 -5.15 -15.60
CA ARG A 139 -4.77 -4.61 -16.29
C ARG A 139 -4.45 -3.37 -17.13
N MET A 140 -3.54 -2.52 -16.65
CA MET A 140 -3.25 -1.22 -17.27
C MET A 140 -2.16 -1.28 -18.35
N HIS A 141 -1.28 -2.29 -18.36
CA HIS A 141 -0.09 -2.34 -19.24
C HIS A 141 -0.21 -3.37 -20.38
N ARG A 142 -1.40 -3.51 -20.99
CA ARG A 142 -1.69 -4.55 -21.99
C ARG A 142 -1.01 -4.39 -23.36
N PHE A 143 -0.38 -3.24 -23.61
CA PHE A 143 0.29 -2.91 -24.86
C PHE A 143 1.74 -2.48 -24.60
N CYS A 144 2.61 -2.74 -25.57
CA CYS A 144 4.04 -2.44 -25.47
C CYS A 144 4.27 -0.94 -25.62
N SER A 145 4.90 -0.31 -24.62
CA SER A 145 5.22 1.12 -24.68
C SER A 145 6.27 1.47 -25.74
N ARG A 146 6.98 0.48 -26.29
CA ARG A 146 7.99 0.68 -27.35
C ARG A 146 7.40 0.64 -28.76
N CYS A 147 6.43 -0.23 -29.03
CA CYS A 147 5.94 -0.47 -30.40
C CYS A 147 4.41 -0.51 -30.56
N GLY A 148 3.64 -0.40 -29.46
CA GLY A 148 2.18 -0.43 -29.48
C GLY A 148 1.54 -1.81 -29.57
N GLU A 149 2.29 -2.88 -29.84
CA GLU A 149 1.77 -4.25 -29.97
C GLU A 149 1.26 -4.82 -28.63
N ARG A 150 0.26 -5.71 -28.67
CA ARG A 150 -0.28 -6.34 -27.45
C ARG A 150 0.78 -7.22 -26.78
N THR A 151 0.92 -7.09 -25.46
CA THR A 151 1.87 -7.89 -24.68
C THR A 151 1.22 -9.16 -24.13
N VAL A 152 2.03 -10.17 -23.85
CA VAL A 152 1.63 -11.40 -23.17
C VAL A 152 2.20 -11.44 -21.76
N VAL A 153 1.44 -12.02 -20.82
CA VAL A 153 1.91 -12.25 -19.45
C VAL A 153 2.97 -13.35 -19.48
N ALA A 154 4.06 -13.15 -18.74
CA ALA A 154 5.10 -14.16 -18.54
C ALA A 154 5.70 -14.05 -17.13
N ALA A 155 6.68 -14.90 -16.83
CA ALA A 155 7.35 -14.99 -15.53
C ALA A 155 6.37 -15.12 -14.34
N ALA A 156 5.40 -16.04 -14.44
CA ALA A 156 4.34 -16.24 -13.45
C ALA A 156 3.66 -14.92 -13.00
N GLY A 157 3.31 -14.06 -13.97
CA GLY A 157 2.63 -12.79 -13.71
C GLY A 157 3.55 -11.59 -13.49
N HIS A 158 4.86 -11.77 -13.46
CA HIS A 158 5.81 -10.72 -13.05
C HIS A 158 6.48 -9.99 -14.20
N ILE A 159 6.18 -10.36 -15.45
CA ILE A 159 6.56 -9.55 -16.62
C ILE A 159 5.44 -9.55 -17.65
N ARG A 160 5.55 -8.58 -18.57
CA ARG A 160 4.82 -8.56 -19.82
C ARG A 160 5.83 -8.56 -20.96
N ARG A 161 5.75 -9.57 -21.83
CA ARG A 161 6.65 -9.71 -22.97
C ARG A 161 5.93 -9.29 -24.25
N CYS A 162 6.58 -8.47 -25.07
CA CYS A 162 6.06 -8.08 -26.37
C CYS A 162 6.48 -9.09 -27.44
N PRO A 163 5.55 -9.79 -28.11
CA PRO A 163 5.90 -10.72 -29.19
C PRO A 163 6.40 -10.00 -30.46
N GLY A 164 6.01 -8.74 -30.68
CA GLY A 164 6.39 -7.98 -31.87
C GLY A 164 7.83 -7.47 -31.87
N CYS A 165 8.33 -6.96 -30.74
CA CYS A 165 9.67 -6.37 -30.65
C CYS A 165 10.59 -7.02 -29.59
N GLY A 166 10.11 -8.03 -28.86
CA GLY A 166 10.87 -8.74 -27.83
C GLY A 166 11.08 -7.97 -26.52
N ALA A 167 10.55 -6.74 -26.39
CA ALA A 167 10.69 -5.96 -25.16
C ALA A 167 9.99 -6.64 -23.97
N GLU A 168 10.64 -6.56 -22.80
CA GLU A 168 10.05 -6.95 -21.52
C GLU A 168 9.69 -5.70 -20.72
N HIS A 169 8.53 -5.75 -20.08
CA HIS A 169 8.04 -4.74 -19.16
C HIS A 169 7.87 -5.37 -17.78
N TYR A 170 8.33 -4.66 -16.75
CA TYR A 170 8.25 -5.09 -15.36
C TYR A 170 7.14 -4.32 -14.63
N PRO A 171 6.61 -4.88 -13.52
CA PRO A 171 5.69 -4.19 -12.63
C PRO A 171 6.17 -2.79 -12.29
N ARG A 172 5.30 -1.80 -12.52
CA ARG A 172 5.57 -0.41 -12.20
C ARG A 172 5.33 -0.18 -10.71
N THR A 173 6.18 0.62 -10.09
CA THR A 173 5.96 1.14 -8.73
C THR A 173 6.43 2.59 -8.71
N ASP A 174 5.50 3.51 -8.47
CA ASP A 174 5.79 4.95 -8.47
C ASP A 174 6.20 5.39 -7.06
N PRO A 175 7.45 5.85 -6.86
CA PRO A 175 7.89 6.37 -5.57
C PRO A 175 7.16 7.68 -5.26
N ALA A 176 6.62 7.77 -4.05
CA ALA A 176 6.01 8.98 -3.51
C ALA A 176 6.50 9.22 -2.09
N VAL A 177 6.85 10.45 -1.76
CA VAL A 177 7.21 10.85 -0.41
C VAL A 177 5.97 11.23 0.38
N ILE A 178 5.98 10.96 1.67
CA ILE A 178 4.94 11.39 2.61
C ILE A 178 5.62 11.78 3.91
N MET A 179 5.39 13.01 4.37
CA MET A 179 6.24 13.60 5.40
C MET A 179 5.42 14.28 6.49
N LEU A 180 5.80 14.01 7.74
CA LEU A 180 5.35 14.82 8.87
C LEU A 180 6.37 15.92 9.12
N VAL A 181 5.96 17.17 8.94
CA VAL A 181 6.81 18.34 9.19
C VAL A 181 6.52 18.88 10.58
N THR A 182 7.58 19.23 11.32
CA THR A 182 7.46 19.84 12.66
C THR A 182 8.25 21.14 12.74
N ASP A 183 7.77 22.10 13.53
CA ASP A 183 8.46 23.38 13.77
C ASP A 183 9.28 23.39 15.08
N GLY A 184 9.89 24.53 15.39
CA GLY A 184 10.67 24.73 16.62
C GLY A 184 9.87 24.68 17.93
N GLN A 185 8.54 24.63 17.85
CA GLN A 185 7.63 24.46 18.99
C GLN A 185 7.06 23.03 19.07
N ASP A 186 7.60 22.09 18.28
CA ASP A 186 7.12 20.71 18.15
C ASP A 186 5.65 20.62 17.67
N ARG A 187 5.16 21.62 16.91
CA ARG A 187 3.84 21.56 16.25
C ARG A 187 3.96 20.80 14.94
N ALA A 188 2.97 19.99 14.60
CA ALA A 188 2.90 19.27 13.33
C ALA A 188 2.16 20.08 12.26
N LEU A 189 2.72 20.16 11.05
CA LEU A 189 2.03 20.68 9.87
C LEU A 189 1.14 19.59 9.28
N LEU A 190 -0.16 19.86 9.18
CA LEU A 190 -1.10 19.01 8.46
C LEU A 190 -1.84 19.83 7.42
N GLY A 191 -2.10 19.23 6.26
CA GLY A 191 -2.80 19.82 5.14
C GLY A 191 -4.10 19.09 4.79
N ARG A 192 -5.01 19.79 4.12
CA ARG A 192 -6.23 19.27 3.53
C ARG A 192 -6.23 19.56 2.04
N GLN A 193 -6.42 18.52 1.23
CA GLN A 193 -6.54 18.67 -0.21
C GLN A 193 -7.90 19.26 -0.60
N VAL A 194 -7.94 20.02 -1.70
CA VAL A 194 -9.15 20.72 -2.20
C VAL A 194 -10.35 19.78 -2.40
N HIS A 195 -10.11 18.58 -2.93
CA HIS A 195 -11.16 17.60 -3.18
C HIS A 195 -11.57 16.75 -1.97
N TRP A 196 -10.92 16.93 -0.81
CA TRP A 196 -11.25 16.16 0.38
C TRP A 196 -12.42 16.79 1.16
N PRO A 197 -13.19 15.97 1.90
CA PRO A 197 -14.21 16.50 2.80
C PRO A 197 -13.62 17.52 3.79
N GLU A 198 -14.41 18.53 4.14
CA GLU A 198 -14.06 19.50 5.18
C GLU A 198 -13.59 18.79 6.46
N GLY A 199 -12.59 19.37 7.11
CA GLY A 199 -11.99 18.83 8.33
C GLY A 199 -11.05 17.65 8.12
N ARG A 200 -10.92 17.06 6.92
CA ARG A 200 -9.94 15.98 6.70
C ARG A 200 -8.52 16.53 6.56
N PHE A 201 -7.69 16.27 7.55
CA PHE A 201 -6.26 16.64 7.52
C PHE A 201 -5.37 15.40 7.44
N SER A 202 -4.22 15.55 6.78
CA SER A 202 -3.18 14.53 6.69
C SER A 202 -1.79 15.19 6.62
N THR A 203 -0.75 14.38 6.71
CA THR A 203 0.60 14.78 6.27
C THR A 203 0.59 15.15 4.78
N LEU A 204 1.55 15.98 4.40
CA LEU A 204 1.84 16.32 3.00
C LEU A 204 2.43 15.10 2.28
N ALA A 205 2.24 15.01 0.97
CA ALA A 205 2.75 13.90 0.16
C ALA A 205 2.75 14.23 -1.33
N GLY A 206 3.77 13.78 -2.04
CA GLY A 206 3.82 13.92 -3.50
C GLY A 206 4.79 12.96 -4.17
N PHE A 207 4.78 12.97 -5.49
CA PHE A 207 5.57 12.03 -6.28
C PHE A 207 7.04 12.45 -6.37
N VAL A 208 7.93 11.48 -6.41
CA VAL A 208 9.35 11.76 -6.71
C VAL A 208 9.49 12.02 -8.21
N GLU A 209 10.09 13.15 -8.57
CA GLU A 209 10.29 13.49 -9.99
C GLU A 209 11.49 12.74 -10.61
N PRO A 210 11.47 12.50 -11.94
CA PRO A 210 12.62 11.92 -12.63
C PRO A 210 13.90 12.74 -12.47
N GLY A 211 14.93 12.13 -11.88
CA GLY A 211 16.22 12.78 -11.64
C GLY A 211 16.32 13.51 -10.29
N GLU A 212 15.27 13.47 -9.47
CA GLU A 212 15.24 14.01 -8.12
C GLU A 212 15.67 12.96 -7.09
N SER A 213 16.40 13.37 -6.04
CA SER A 213 16.58 12.52 -4.85
C SER A 213 15.34 12.51 -3.97
N ILE A 214 15.14 11.45 -3.19
CA ILE A 214 13.95 11.32 -2.34
C ILE A 214 13.87 12.48 -1.32
N GLU A 215 15.01 12.88 -0.76
CA GLU A 215 15.11 13.99 0.18
C GLU A 215 14.79 15.34 -0.49
N GLN A 216 15.20 15.54 -1.75
CA GLN A 216 14.84 16.74 -2.52
C GLN A 216 13.33 16.79 -2.78
N SER A 217 12.69 15.66 -3.09
CA SER A 217 11.23 15.61 -3.23
C SER A 217 10.54 16.04 -1.95
N VAL A 218 11.02 15.61 -0.77
CA VAL A 218 10.45 16.08 0.51
C VAL A 218 10.53 17.59 0.64
N VAL A 219 11.69 18.19 0.31
CA VAL A 219 11.89 19.64 0.40
C VAL A 219 10.99 20.39 -0.60
N ARG A 220 10.90 19.90 -1.84
CA ARG A 220 10.11 20.49 -2.91
C ARG A 220 8.62 20.45 -2.58
N GLU A 221 8.08 19.27 -2.27
CA GLU A 221 6.65 19.09 -2.01
C GLU A 221 6.16 19.95 -0.83
N VAL A 222 6.93 20.03 0.27
CA VAL A 222 6.54 20.88 1.41
C VAL A 222 6.55 22.37 1.04
N TRP A 223 7.49 22.79 0.18
CA TRP A 223 7.52 24.16 -0.32
C TRP A 223 6.32 24.42 -1.25
N GLU A 224 6.05 23.52 -2.20
CA GLU A 224 5.02 23.71 -3.23
C GLU A 224 3.62 23.74 -2.62
N GLU A 225 3.32 22.78 -1.75
CA GLU A 225 1.98 22.61 -1.18
C GLU A 225 1.67 23.60 -0.04
N ALA A 226 2.67 24.03 0.74
CA ALA A 226 2.45 24.78 1.98
C ALA A 226 3.31 26.06 2.13
N GLY A 227 4.24 26.33 1.22
CA GLY A 227 5.15 27.48 1.30
C GLY A 227 6.20 27.36 2.42
N VAL A 228 6.25 26.22 3.12
CA VAL A 228 7.12 26.01 4.27
C VAL A 228 8.49 25.50 3.81
N ARG A 229 9.56 26.10 4.32
CA ARG A 229 10.92 25.62 4.10
C ARG A 229 11.30 24.61 5.17
N VAL A 230 11.90 23.50 4.77
CA VAL A 230 12.42 22.46 5.66
C VAL A 230 13.92 22.31 5.51
N GLY A 231 14.58 21.89 6.59
CA GLY A 231 16.01 21.60 6.64
C GLY A 231 16.25 20.10 6.71
N GLU A 232 16.39 19.58 7.93
CA GLU A 232 16.61 18.17 8.20
C GLU A 232 15.44 17.31 7.74
N VAL A 233 15.75 16.23 7.01
CA VAL A 233 14.81 15.22 6.49
C VAL A 233 15.31 13.85 6.90
N GLU A 234 14.46 13.07 7.57
CA GLU A 234 14.81 11.75 8.10
C GLU A 234 13.82 10.70 7.61
N TYR A 235 14.34 9.61 7.06
CA TYR A 235 13.53 8.46 6.65
C TYR A 235 12.97 7.73 7.88
N VAL A 236 11.71 7.31 7.79
CA VAL A 236 11.02 6.57 8.86
C VAL A 236 10.75 5.13 8.44
N ALA A 237 10.02 4.94 7.35
CA ALA A 237 9.58 3.64 6.87
C ALA A 237 9.03 3.75 5.45
N SER A 238 8.75 2.61 4.81
CA SER A 238 8.06 2.56 3.52
C SER A 238 6.80 1.72 3.60
N GLN A 239 5.81 2.04 2.77
CA GLN A 239 4.56 1.30 2.66
C GLN A 239 4.22 1.04 1.20
N PRO A 240 4.01 -0.23 0.78
CA PRO A 240 3.42 -0.50 -0.51
C PRO A 240 1.99 0.03 -0.55
N TRP A 241 1.66 0.80 -1.58
CA TRP A 241 0.37 1.48 -1.70
C TRP A 241 -0.21 1.28 -3.09
N PRO A 242 -0.76 0.08 -3.38
CA PRO A 242 -1.23 -0.29 -4.72
C PRO A 242 -2.61 0.31 -5.03
N PHE A 243 -2.68 1.65 -4.98
CA PHE A 243 -3.84 2.46 -5.34
C PHE A 243 -3.45 3.52 -6.39
N PRO A 244 -2.97 3.15 -7.59
CA PRO A 244 -2.89 1.79 -8.13
C PRO A 244 -1.53 1.08 -7.96
N TYR A 245 -0.42 1.81 -7.84
CA TYR A 245 0.93 1.20 -7.81
C TYR A 245 2.02 2.12 -7.20
N SER A 246 1.74 2.79 -6.09
CA SER A 246 2.74 3.64 -5.42
C SER A 246 3.57 2.87 -4.38
N LEU A 247 4.78 3.35 -4.12
CA LEU A 247 5.55 3.05 -2.92
C LEU A 247 5.66 4.33 -2.10
N MET A 248 4.95 4.37 -0.97
CA MET A 248 5.01 5.52 -0.06
C MET A 248 6.28 5.42 0.77
N LEU A 249 7.06 6.50 0.77
CA LEU A 249 8.31 6.65 1.51
C LEU A 249 8.04 7.69 2.60
N GLY A 250 7.94 7.22 3.85
CA GLY A 250 7.59 8.03 5.01
C GLY A 250 8.80 8.76 5.59
N PHE A 251 8.64 10.06 5.84
CA PHE A 251 9.67 10.94 6.39
C PHE A 251 9.18 11.77 7.58
N THR A 252 10.12 12.21 8.39
CA THR A 252 9.96 13.38 9.27
C THR A 252 10.85 14.51 8.76
N ALA A 253 10.39 15.75 8.86
CA ALA A 253 11.17 16.92 8.49
C ALA A 253 11.06 18.04 9.52
N ARG A 254 12.10 18.86 9.64
CA ARG A 254 12.14 20.05 10.50
C ARG A 254 11.98 21.32 9.69
N ALA A 255 10.94 22.09 9.99
CA ALA A 255 10.71 23.38 9.37
C ALA A 255 11.71 24.44 9.86
N VAL A 256 12.20 25.23 8.93
CA VAL A 256 13.05 26.41 9.18
C VAL A 256 12.30 27.73 8.95
N SER A 257 11.06 27.66 8.48
CA SER A 257 10.08 28.74 8.44
C SER A 257 8.72 28.25 8.95
N SER A 258 7.89 29.14 9.49
CA SER A 258 6.55 28.77 10.02
C SER A 258 5.40 29.45 9.29
N GLU A 259 5.68 30.39 8.39
CA GLU A 259 4.67 31.01 7.55
C GLU A 259 4.14 29.98 6.56
N ILE A 260 2.82 29.81 6.54
CA ILE A 260 2.12 28.91 5.63
C ILE A 260 1.57 29.76 4.48
N ALA A 261 1.81 29.31 3.26
CA ALA A 261 1.19 29.82 2.05
C ALA A 261 0.83 28.62 1.18
N VAL A 262 -0.43 28.18 1.26
CA VAL A 262 -0.93 27.06 0.44
C VAL A 262 -1.03 27.47 -1.02
N ASP A 263 -0.87 26.49 -1.92
CA ASP A 263 -1.00 26.70 -3.37
C ASP A 263 -2.43 27.04 -3.81
N GLY A 264 -3.44 26.54 -3.09
CA GLY A 264 -4.85 26.64 -3.43
C GLY A 264 -5.29 25.75 -4.60
N GLU A 265 -4.37 24.95 -5.17
CA GLU A 265 -4.62 24.03 -6.28
C GLU A 265 -4.74 22.60 -5.75
N GLU A 266 -3.73 22.12 -5.04
CA GLU A 266 -3.74 20.81 -4.40
C GLU A 266 -4.21 20.90 -2.95
N ILE A 267 -3.67 21.85 -2.18
CA ILE A 267 -3.98 22.07 -0.77
C ILE A 267 -4.88 23.30 -0.59
N GLU A 268 -6.03 23.09 0.03
CA GLU A 268 -6.97 24.17 0.37
C GLU A 268 -6.63 24.83 1.70
N GLU A 269 -6.14 24.04 2.66
CA GLU A 269 -5.88 24.49 4.01
C GLU A 269 -4.70 23.73 4.61
N ALA A 270 -3.76 24.45 5.22
CA ALA A 270 -2.69 23.87 6.01
C ALA A 270 -2.54 24.59 7.34
N ARG A 271 -2.28 23.83 8.41
CA ARG A 271 -2.25 24.32 9.79
C ARG A 271 -1.14 23.67 10.59
N TRP A 272 -0.56 24.47 11.48
CA TRP A 272 0.26 23.95 12.58
C TRP A 272 -0.65 23.50 13.73
N PHE A 273 -0.42 22.28 14.20
CA PHE A 273 -1.12 21.72 15.35
C PHE A 273 -0.13 21.40 16.46
N SER A 274 -0.31 21.99 17.64
CA SER A 274 0.24 21.35 18.84
C SER A 274 -0.50 20.03 19.11
N ARG A 275 0.08 19.17 19.95
CA ARG A 275 -0.57 17.92 20.36
C ARG A 275 -1.93 18.18 21.02
N GLU A 276 -2.02 19.26 21.79
CA GLU A 276 -3.25 19.63 22.48
C GLU A 276 -4.28 20.19 21.50
N ASP A 277 -3.88 21.05 20.55
CA ASP A 277 -4.78 21.57 19.51
C ASP A 277 -5.34 20.44 18.65
N LEU A 278 -4.49 19.50 18.24
CA LEU A 278 -4.92 18.34 17.45
C LEU A 278 -5.92 17.48 18.24
N ARG A 279 -5.67 17.26 19.54
CA ARG A 279 -6.57 16.50 20.40
C ARG A 279 -7.95 17.16 20.46
N GLN A 280 -8.01 18.45 20.77
CA GLN A 280 -9.26 19.19 20.88
C GLN A 280 -10.03 19.22 19.56
N ALA A 281 -9.32 19.43 18.45
CA ALA A 281 -9.92 19.47 17.12
C ALA A 281 -10.47 18.10 16.68
N ILE A 282 -9.81 16.99 17.04
CA ILE A 282 -10.32 15.65 16.76
C ILE A 282 -11.55 15.34 17.63
N GLU A 283 -11.50 15.66 18.93
CA GLU A 283 -12.59 15.39 19.86
C GLU A 283 -13.86 16.19 19.54
N SER A 284 -13.71 17.44 19.08
CA SER A 284 -14.83 18.28 18.63
C SER A 284 -15.41 17.85 17.28
N GLY A 285 -14.66 17.03 16.51
CA GLY A 285 -14.98 16.64 15.14
C GLY A 285 -14.66 17.71 14.09
N GLU A 286 -13.92 18.76 14.46
CA GLU A 286 -13.36 19.74 13.52
C GLU A 286 -12.32 19.10 12.59
N VAL A 287 -11.50 18.20 13.13
CA VAL A 287 -10.45 17.49 12.40
C VAL A 287 -10.75 16.00 12.34
N LEU A 288 -10.78 15.46 11.12
CA LEU A 288 -10.74 14.05 10.81
C LEU A 288 -9.27 13.68 10.49
N PRO A 289 -8.56 12.99 11.40
CA PRO A 289 -7.15 12.68 11.21
C PRO A 289 -6.95 11.55 10.19
N PRO A 290 -5.71 11.35 9.69
CA PRO A 290 -5.41 10.15 8.94
C PRO A 290 -5.65 8.91 9.79
N SER A 291 -6.18 7.85 9.17
CA SER A 291 -6.63 6.65 9.88
C SER A 291 -6.45 5.39 9.04
N GLY A 292 -6.74 4.24 9.66
CA GLY A 292 -6.71 2.94 9.00
C GLY A 292 -5.30 2.51 8.62
N ILE A 293 -5.18 1.95 7.42
CA ILE A 293 -3.93 1.39 6.89
C ILE A 293 -2.86 2.44 6.53
N SER A 294 -3.16 3.74 6.53
CA SER A 294 -2.24 4.76 5.97
C SER A 294 -0.98 4.97 6.81
N ILE A 295 0.20 5.04 6.15
CA ILE A 295 1.45 5.46 6.80
C ILE A 295 1.36 6.88 7.37
N ALA A 296 0.51 7.77 6.83
CA ALA A 296 0.25 9.08 7.42
C ALA A 296 -0.23 8.97 8.87
N ALA A 297 -1.14 8.03 9.15
CA ALA A 297 -1.65 7.79 10.50
C ALA A 297 -0.53 7.35 11.44
N ARG A 298 0.38 6.49 10.94
CA ARG A 298 1.55 6.01 11.71
C ARG A 298 2.54 7.14 11.99
N LEU A 299 2.82 8.01 11.01
CA LEU A 299 3.70 9.16 11.19
C LEU A 299 3.14 10.14 12.22
N VAL A 300 1.85 10.48 12.11
CA VAL A 300 1.17 11.38 13.06
C VAL A 300 1.14 10.77 14.46
N GLU A 301 0.79 9.49 14.61
CA GLU A 301 0.79 8.82 15.92
C GLU A 301 2.18 8.71 16.54
N ARG A 302 3.21 8.48 15.71
CA ARG A 302 4.61 8.46 16.17
C ARG A 302 5.02 9.81 16.73
N TRP A 303 4.71 10.91 16.04
CA TRP A 303 4.91 12.23 16.61
C TRP A 303 4.06 12.38 17.85
N TYR A 304 2.74 12.14 17.79
CA TYR A 304 1.76 12.33 18.88
C TYR A 304 2.09 11.53 20.16
N GLY A 305 2.82 10.42 20.04
CA GLY A 305 3.35 9.61 21.14
C GLY A 305 2.37 8.58 21.72
N LYS A 306 1.19 8.44 21.12
CA LYS A 306 0.14 7.47 21.49
C LYS A 306 -0.87 7.34 20.34
N PRO A 307 -1.83 6.41 20.38
CA PRO A 307 -2.92 6.39 19.41
C PRO A 307 -3.71 7.69 19.40
N LEU A 308 -4.15 8.14 18.22
CA LEU A 308 -4.96 9.35 18.09
C LEU A 308 -6.35 9.16 18.75
N PRO A 309 -6.91 10.21 19.37
CA PRO A 309 -8.24 10.14 19.95
C PRO A 309 -9.31 9.89 18.86
N ARG A 310 -10.49 9.48 19.29
CA ARG A 310 -11.67 9.39 18.41
C ARG A 310 -12.57 10.60 18.64
N PRO A 311 -13.35 11.02 17.63
CA PRO A 311 -14.38 12.04 17.83
C PRO A 311 -15.28 11.65 18.99
N LEU A 312 -15.62 12.62 19.85
CA LEU A 312 -16.63 12.39 20.87
C LEU A 312 -17.95 12.09 20.16
N ALA A 313 -18.64 11.03 20.58
CA ALA A 313 -19.98 10.76 20.09
C ALA A 313 -20.81 12.02 20.34
N ARG A 314 -21.35 12.63 19.28
CA ARG A 314 -22.30 13.74 19.43
C ARG A 314 -23.49 13.20 20.23
N THR A 315 -23.57 13.54 21.51
CA THR A 315 -24.80 13.40 22.27
C THR A 315 -25.83 14.28 21.57
N ALA A 316 -26.78 13.64 20.89
CA ALA A 316 -27.95 14.28 20.31
C ALA A 316 -28.85 14.86 21.41
#